data_AF-X0T7W0-F1
#
_entry.id   AF-X0T7W0-F1
#
_cell.length_a   1.000
_cell.length_b   1.000
_cell.length_c   1.000
_cell.angle_alpha   90.00
_cell.angle_beta   90.00
_cell.angle_gamma   90.00
#
_symmetry.space_group_name_H-M   'P 1'
#
loop_
_entity.id
_entity.type
_entity.pdbx_description
1 polymer ?
#
loop_
_entity_poly.entity_id
_entity_poly.type
_entity_poly.pdbx_seq_one_letter_code
_entity_poly.pdbx_strand_id
1 'polypeptide(L)'
;MSHERNIKQLNMWRIVYRRDPINDVPTIETDKYKYYKDGTYECYHLFNTKAKITTYKSLKWHMLVLYYLNNNDGLPINNLPLVFKFIADKENGFVTFYISHRKLTYMINEVLTKGGEPPIN
;
A
#
# COMPACT_ATOMS: atom_id res chain seq x y z
N MET A 1 -21.67 7.65 8.68
CA MET A 1 -21.07 6.50 9.39
C MET A 1 -19.64 6.31 8.88
N SER A 2 -18.65 6.32 9.76
CA SER A 2 -17.28 5.98 9.36
C SER A 2 -17.15 4.46 9.38
N HIS A 3 -17.18 3.82 8.21
CA HIS A 3 -16.92 2.38 8.11
C HIS A 3 -15.53 2.07 8.67
N GLU A 4 -15.44 1.07 9.54
CA GLU A 4 -14.18 0.52 10.01
C GLU A 4 -13.46 -0.14 8.83
N ARG A 5 -12.13 0.01 8.78
CA ARG A 5 -11.32 -0.51 7.67
C ARG A 5 -11.32 -2.03 7.70
N ASN A 6 -11.69 -2.67 6.58
CA ASN A 6 -11.72 -4.12 6.50
C ASN A 6 -10.31 -4.72 6.27
N ILE A 7 -9.46 -4.63 7.29
CA ILE A 7 -8.10 -5.20 7.28
C ILE A 7 -8.14 -6.74 7.29
N LYS A 8 -9.18 -7.33 7.89
CA LYS A 8 -9.35 -8.79 7.97
C LYS A 8 -9.28 -9.43 6.58
N GLN A 9 -9.90 -8.81 5.58
CA GLN A 9 -9.86 -9.31 4.20
C GLN A 9 -8.43 -9.32 3.62
N LEU A 10 -7.63 -8.27 3.85
CA LEU A 10 -6.24 -8.21 3.40
C LEU A 10 -5.41 -9.33 4.04
N ASN A 11 -5.64 -9.61 5.34
CA ASN A 11 -4.98 -10.70 6.04
C ASN A 11 -5.40 -12.07 5.50
N MET A 12 -6.69 -12.27 5.19
CA MET A 12 -7.19 -13.51 4.57
C MET A 12 -6.55 -13.78 3.21
N TRP A 13 -6.37 -12.73 2.41
CA TRP A 13 -5.67 -12.80 1.11
C TRP A 13 -4.15 -12.85 1.23
N ARG A 14 -3.59 -12.82 2.45
CA ARG A 14 -2.15 -12.81 2.74
C ARG A 14 -1.40 -11.67 2.03
N ILE A 15 -2.04 -10.51 1.92
CA ILE A 15 -1.43 -9.33 1.31
C ILE A 15 -0.47 -8.68 2.29
N VAL A 16 0.76 -8.46 1.84
CA VAL A 16 1.80 -7.72 2.58
C VAL A 16 1.56 -6.22 2.41
N TYR A 17 1.13 -5.55 3.47
CA TYR A 17 0.95 -4.09 3.50
C TYR A 17 1.86 -3.41 4.53
N ARG A 18 2.71 -4.19 5.20
CA ARG A 18 3.73 -3.73 6.13
C ARG A 18 5.06 -4.42 5.85
N ARG A 19 6.14 -3.65 5.77
CA ARG A 19 7.52 -4.12 5.68
C ARG A 19 8.44 -3.10 6.36
N ASP A 20 9.29 -3.59 7.25
CA ASP A 20 10.37 -2.80 7.83
C ASP A 20 11.53 -2.68 6.82
N PRO A 21 12.38 -1.65 6.92
CA PRO A 21 13.45 -1.42 5.94
C PRO A 21 14.41 -2.62 5.86
N ILE A 22 14.80 -2.99 4.64
CA ILE A 22 15.68 -4.15 4.41
C ILE A 22 17.10 -3.66 4.10
N ASN A 23 17.24 -2.68 3.21
CA ASN A 23 18.55 -2.18 2.77
C ASN A 23 19.00 -0.95 3.57
N ASP A 24 18.06 -0.18 4.11
CA ASP A 24 18.40 0.98 4.95
C ASP A 24 18.95 0.49 6.30
N VAL A 25 20.21 0.84 6.59
CA VAL A 25 20.88 0.53 7.86
C VAL A 25 20.58 1.62 8.89
N PRO A 26 20.09 1.27 10.10
CA PRO A 26 19.84 2.26 11.14
C PRO A 26 21.13 2.90 11.63
N THR A 27 21.09 4.22 11.85
CA THR A 27 22.20 4.99 12.45
C THR A 27 22.41 4.61 13.92
N ILE A 28 21.32 4.36 14.64
CA ILE A 28 21.35 3.84 16.01
C ILE A 28 20.39 2.66 16.06
N GLU A 29 20.90 1.50 16.48
CA GLU A 29 20.10 0.32 16.76
C GLU A 29 20.20 0.00 18.26
N THR A 30 19.06 -0.21 18.88
CA THR A 30 18.92 -0.63 20.27
C THR A 30 17.84 -1.70 20.31
N ASP A 31 17.82 -2.55 21.34
CA ASP A 31 16.81 -3.60 21.53
C ASP A 31 15.36 -3.10 21.45
N LYS A 32 15.15 -1.80 21.66
CA LYS A 32 13.82 -1.16 21.68
C LYS A 32 13.47 -0.37 20.42
N TYR A 33 14.45 0.14 19.69
CA TYR A 33 14.19 1.00 18.53
C TYR A 33 15.34 1.02 17.53
N LYS A 34 14.98 1.36 16.29
CA LYS A 34 15.91 1.66 15.20
C LYS A 34 15.72 3.11 14.81
N TYR A 35 16.80 3.89 14.78
CA TYR A 35 16.79 5.30 14.41
C TYR A 35 17.59 5.51 13.14
N TYR A 36 16.96 6.19 12.18
CA TYR A 36 17.49 6.48 10.85
C TYR A 36 17.64 8.00 10.72
N LYS A 37 18.85 8.53 10.91
CA LYS A 37 19.10 9.98 10.95
C LYS A 37 18.74 10.66 9.62
N ASP A 38 19.08 9.99 8.51
CA ASP A 38 18.86 10.50 7.15
C ASP A 38 17.50 10.05 6.57
N GLY A 39 16.66 9.43 7.39
CA GLY A 39 15.39 8.84 6.98
C GLY A 39 15.54 7.42 6.42
N THR A 40 14.41 6.83 6.06
CA THR A 40 14.32 5.53 5.39
C THR A 40 13.32 5.64 4.25
N TYR A 41 13.69 5.10 3.10
CA TYR A 41 12.85 5.11 1.90
C TYR A 41 12.06 3.80 1.75
N GLU A 42 12.41 2.78 2.54
CA GLU A 42 11.84 1.43 2.44
C GLU A 42 10.90 1.07 3.61
N CYS A 43 10.60 2.02 4.50
CA CYS A 43 9.66 1.80 5.59
C CYS A 43 8.21 1.93 5.12
N TYR A 44 7.56 0.79 4.88
CA TYR A 44 6.17 0.75 4.41
C TYR A 44 5.28 0.23 5.53
N HIS A 45 4.52 1.11 6.17
CA HIS A 45 3.53 0.77 7.22
C HIS A 45 2.15 1.27 6.82
N LEU A 46 1.57 0.66 5.78
CA LEU A 46 0.28 1.09 5.27
C LEU A 46 -0.82 0.83 6.30
N PHE A 47 -1.81 1.71 6.34
CA PHE A 47 -3.03 1.59 7.16
C PHE A 47 -2.81 1.54 8.68
N ASN A 48 -1.62 1.91 9.17
CA ASN A 48 -1.32 1.93 10.61
C ASN A 48 -2.10 3.04 11.37
N THR A 49 -2.51 4.10 10.67
CA THR A 49 -3.26 5.21 11.27
C THR A 49 -4.77 5.10 10.99
N LYS A 50 -5.57 5.77 11.82
CA LYS A 50 -7.02 5.92 11.60
C LYS A 50 -7.36 6.80 10.40
N ALA A 51 -6.37 7.52 9.84
CA ALA A 51 -6.57 8.37 8.68
C ALA A 51 -6.93 7.53 7.45
N LYS A 52 -7.92 7.99 6.68
CA LYS A 52 -8.37 7.37 5.44
C LYS A 52 -7.71 8.06 4.25
N ILE A 53 -7.67 7.37 3.12
CA ILE A 53 -7.14 7.92 1.87
C ILE A 53 -8.16 8.92 1.32
N THR A 54 -7.74 10.19 1.20
CA THR A 54 -8.62 11.29 0.77
C THR A 54 -8.38 11.75 -0.66
N THR A 55 -7.27 11.35 -1.29
CA THR A 55 -6.88 11.81 -2.63
C THR A 55 -6.54 10.66 -3.57
N TYR A 56 -6.74 10.87 -4.88
CA TYR A 56 -6.34 9.92 -5.91
C TYR A 56 -4.82 9.71 -5.96
N LYS A 57 -4.03 10.75 -5.69
CA LYS A 57 -2.56 10.65 -5.63
C LYS A 57 -2.13 9.69 -4.52
N SER A 58 -2.71 9.86 -3.32
CA SER A 58 -2.44 8.97 -2.20
C SER A 58 -2.90 7.54 -2.47
N LEU A 59 -4.09 7.35 -3.07
CA LEU A 59 -4.55 6.01 -3.47
C LEU A 59 -3.58 5.33 -4.44
N LYS A 60 -3.14 6.05 -5.47
CA LYS A 60 -2.17 5.53 -6.46
C LYS A 60 -0.85 5.14 -5.79
N TRP A 61 -0.36 5.95 -4.86
CA TRP A 61 0.84 5.63 -4.10
C TRP A 61 0.69 4.35 -3.26
N HIS A 62 -0.46 4.18 -2.57
CA HIS A 62 -0.73 2.94 -1.83
C HIS A 62 -0.75 1.71 -2.74
N MET A 63 -1.31 1.84 -3.95
CA MET A 63 -1.31 0.75 -4.94
C MET A 63 0.11 0.39 -5.40
N LEU A 64 0.98 1.39 -5.62
CA LEU A 64 2.39 1.17 -5.97
C LEU A 64 3.15 0.46 -4.85
N VAL A 65 2.96 0.87 -3.60
CA VAL A 65 3.58 0.20 -2.45
C VAL A 65 3.11 -1.25 -2.34
N LEU A 66 1.79 -1.48 -2.44
CA LEU A 66 1.25 -2.84 -2.40
C LEU A 66 1.76 -3.70 -3.55
N TYR A 67 1.92 -3.12 -4.75
CA TYR A 67 2.56 -3.81 -5.86
C TYR A 67 4.01 -4.19 -5.51
N TYR A 68 4.82 -3.22 -5.09
CA TYR A 68 6.22 -3.44 -4.72
C TYR A 68 6.39 -4.51 -3.63
N LEU A 69 5.57 -4.47 -2.58
CA LEU A 69 5.65 -5.43 -1.47
C LEU A 69 5.24 -6.86 -1.83
N ASN A 70 4.35 -7.02 -2.81
CA ASN A 70 3.72 -8.30 -3.13
C ASN A 70 4.13 -8.88 -4.50
N ASN A 71 5.02 -8.22 -5.24
CA ASN A 71 5.45 -8.65 -6.58
C ASN A 71 6.83 -9.32 -6.60
N ASN A 72 7.21 -10.00 -5.52
CA ASN A 72 8.60 -10.43 -5.29
C ASN A 72 9.11 -11.61 -6.15
N ASP A 73 8.30 -12.24 -7.01
CA ASP A 73 8.74 -13.42 -7.78
C ASP A 73 8.34 -13.42 -9.26
N GLY A 74 8.01 -12.25 -9.84
CA GLY A 74 7.57 -12.17 -11.25
C GLY A 74 6.24 -12.87 -11.56
N LEU A 75 5.63 -13.51 -10.57
CA LEU A 75 4.25 -13.92 -10.55
C LEU A 75 3.44 -12.76 -9.98
N PRO A 76 2.75 -11.93 -10.81
CA PRO A 76 1.73 -11.07 -10.25
C PRO A 76 0.80 -11.97 -9.46
N ILE A 77 0.55 -11.66 -8.19
CA ILE A 77 -0.60 -12.23 -7.51
C ILE A 77 -1.77 -11.93 -8.45
N ASN A 78 -2.34 -12.94 -9.10
CA ASN A 78 -3.42 -12.78 -10.09
C ASN A 78 -4.60 -11.95 -9.54
N ASN A 79 -4.64 -11.76 -8.22
CA ASN A 79 -5.64 -11.02 -7.47
C ASN A 79 -5.25 -9.59 -7.08
N LEU A 80 -4.06 -9.07 -7.43
CA LEU A 80 -3.67 -7.68 -7.06
C LEU A 80 -4.66 -6.61 -7.59
N PRO A 81 -5.18 -6.72 -8.83
CA PRO A 81 -6.24 -5.83 -9.30
C PRO A 81 -7.53 -5.92 -8.46
N LEU A 82 -7.84 -7.08 -7.90
CA LEU A 82 -8.99 -7.26 -6.98
C LEU A 82 -8.75 -6.55 -5.66
N VAL A 83 -7.52 -6.63 -5.12
CA VAL A 83 -7.12 -5.89 -3.90
C VAL A 83 -7.26 -4.38 -4.12
N PHE A 84 -6.82 -3.88 -5.28
CA PHE A 84 -6.94 -2.47 -5.63
C PHE A 84 -8.39 -2.01 -5.73
N LYS A 85 -9.26 -2.82 -6.32
CA LYS A 85 -10.71 -2.55 -6.36
C LYS A 85 -11.31 -2.55 -4.96
N PHE A 86 -10.92 -3.52 -4.13
CA PHE A 86 -11.37 -3.62 -2.74
C PHE A 86 -10.99 -2.40 -1.90
N ILE A 87 -9.76 -1.92 -2.02
CA ILE A 87 -9.28 -0.71 -1.30
C ILE A 87 -9.94 0.56 -1.84
N ALA A 88 -10.18 0.64 -3.15
CA ALA A 88 -10.81 1.80 -3.78
C ALA A 88 -12.32 1.89 -3.54
N ASP A 89 -12.94 0.81 -3.05
CA ASP A 89 -14.34 0.80 -2.63
C ASP A 89 -14.47 1.45 -1.25
N LYS A 90 -15.26 2.52 -1.20
CA LYS A 90 -15.50 3.33 0.00
C LYS A 90 -16.14 2.53 1.11
N GLU A 91 -16.97 1.54 0.79
CA GLU A 91 -17.68 0.72 1.77
C GLU A 91 -16.70 -0.14 2.60
N ASN A 92 -15.50 -0.43 2.07
CA ASN A 92 -14.45 -1.16 2.79
C ASN A 92 -13.62 -0.28 3.75
N GLY A 93 -13.90 1.03 3.81
CA GLY A 93 -13.36 1.93 4.83
C GLY A 93 -11.92 2.42 4.61
N PHE A 94 -11.32 2.19 3.44
CA PHE A 94 -9.96 2.64 3.13
C PHE A 94 -9.92 4.07 2.55
N VAL A 95 -10.83 4.38 1.63
CA VAL A 95 -10.96 5.69 0.98
C VAL A 95 -12.14 6.49 1.53
N THR A 96 -12.13 7.80 1.34
CA THR A 96 -13.27 8.68 1.69
C THR A 96 -14.11 9.12 0.49
N PHE A 97 -13.64 8.86 -0.73
CA PHE A 97 -14.25 9.32 -1.97
C PHE A 97 -14.78 8.15 -2.80
N TYR A 98 -15.72 8.45 -3.71
CA TYR A 98 -16.12 7.53 -4.76
C TYR A 98 -15.26 7.73 -5.99
N ILE A 99 -14.82 6.65 -6.63
CA ILE A 99 -14.07 6.67 -7.88
C ILE A 99 -14.87 5.96 -8.96
N SER A 100 -14.88 6.53 -10.18
CA SER A 100 -15.53 5.86 -11.31
C SER A 100 -14.73 4.62 -11.73
N HIS A 101 -15.43 3.56 -12.12
CA HIS A 101 -14.83 2.31 -12.58
C HIS A 101 -13.79 2.54 -13.68
N ARG A 102 -14.09 3.40 -14.66
CA ARG A 102 -13.17 3.72 -15.76
C ARG A 102 -11.86 4.35 -15.25
N LYS A 103 -11.94 5.29 -14.30
CA LYS A 103 -10.76 5.95 -13.74
C LYS A 103 -9.95 5.01 -12.86
N LEU A 104 -10.61 4.17 -12.08
CA LEU A 104 -9.99 3.14 -11.27
C LEU A 104 -9.22 2.13 -12.14
N THR A 105 -9.85 1.60 -13.19
CA THR A 105 -9.20 0.67 -14.12
C THR A 105 -7.99 1.30 -14.79
N TYR A 106 -8.09 2.56 -15.23
CA TYR A 106 -6.96 3.29 -15.79
C TYR A 106 -5.79 3.41 -14.79
N MET A 107 -6.10 3.77 -13.54
CA MET A 107 -5.09 3.89 -12.48
C MET A 107 -4.43 2.54 -12.15
N ILE A 108 -5.22 1.47 -12.09
CA ILE A 108 -4.71 0.10 -11.88
C ILE A 108 -3.75 -0.27 -13.02
N ASN A 109 -4.15 -0.07 -14.27
CA ASN A 109 -3.30 -0.38 -15.42
C ASN A 109 -1.99 0.42 -15.38
N GLU A 110 -2.04 1.71 -15.08
CA GLU A 110 -0.82 2.51 -14.90
C GLU A 110 0.12 1.93 -13.83
N VAL A 111 -0.42 1.48 -12.69
CA VAL A 111 0.37 0.91 -11.60
C VAL A 111 0.98 -0.43 -12.01
N LEU A 112 0.23 -1.28 -12.71
CA LEU A 112 0.73 -2.58 -13.18
C LEU A 112 1.80 -2.42 -14.27
N THR A 113 1.67 -1.42 -15.14
CA THR A 113 2.67 -1.16 -16.19
C THR A 113 3.95 -0.50 -15.66
N LYS A 114 3.83 0.40 -14.67
CA LYS A 114 4.98 1.12 -14.09
C LYS A 114 5.61 0.39 -12.90
N GLY A 115 4.90 -0.53 -12.27
CA GLY A 115 5.30 -1.13 -11.01
C GLY A 115 6.56 -1.97 -11.15
N GLY A 116 7.45 -1.87 -10.16
CA GLY A 116 8.68 -2.65 -10.09
C GLY A 116 9.74 -2.00 -9.19
N GLU A 117 9.79 -0.66 -9.21
CA GLU A 117 10.69 0.11 -8.36
C GLU A 117 10.06 0.45 -6.99
N PRO A 118 10.87 0.56 -5.92
CA PRO A 118 10.39 1.01 -4.62
C PRO A 118 9.84 2.44 -4.72
N PRO A 119 8.56 2.67 -4.40
CA PRO A 119 8.02 4.02 -4.42
C PRO A 119 8.67 4.87 -3.33
N ILE A 120 9.19 6.02 -3.74
CA ILE A 120 9.80 7.02 -2.87
C ILE A 120 8.67 7.86 -2.22
N ASN A 121 8.82 8.16 -0.93
CA ASN A 121 7.91 8.99 -0.14
C ASN A 121 8.08 10.49 -0.42
#